data_AF-A0AA90Q4P5-F1
#
_entry.id   AF-A0AA90Q4P5-F1
#
_cell.length_a   1.000
_cell.length_b   1.000
_cell.length_c   1.000
_cell.angle_alpha   90.00
_cell.angle_beta   90.00
_cell.angle_gamma   90.00
#
_symmetry.space_group_name_H-M   'P 1'
#
loop_
_entity.id
_entity.type
_entity.pdbx_description
1 polymer ?
#
loop_
_entity_poly.entity_id
_entity_poly.type
_entity_poly.pdbx_seq_one_letter_code
_entity_poly.pdbx_strand_id
1 'polypeptide(L)'
;MPSPEHEFIVSELHNSLARHAGSALFGIAEAERKKFDYGCLLHRDLSRPLVAQVLWAHPEGIDKDLRTLIHDDEAILKLYLVRHSARNLMRFDEVVQSYRRDTTLSRKLAGLRHIPIPADFDADQASHRAWLSDHLDARLQSDVLFGIVFGRLTARDFATFHRHGGPIGLKVAILDAISSHGLVTHSELKERINYGTTGPIREVIAMLTGAGFIAPLGASVLCMPTPKGRSLLDVIRKLYFEWSQQEGWSSETALLLRALGMTELAFPKLLKPTAESAGFVEQLLVSCVYSEKEFNARLLAGIDAGNPRFYADFPCDYFLQRFAGTPHTNENMFDDPDALFFPRKTNKT
;
A
#
# COMPACT_ATOMS: atom_id res chain seq x y z
N MET A 1 16.88 -25.56 -20.86
CA MET A 1 17.51 -24.56 -19.99
C MET A 1 16.80 -23.25 -20.20
N PRO A 2 16.61 -22.41 -19.16
CA PRO A 2 16.04 -21.08 -19.34
C PRO A 2 16.91 -20.26 -20.30
N SER A 3 16.32 -19.32 -21.04
CA SER A 3 17.10 -18.43 -21.90
C SER A 3 17.76 -17.31 -21.08
N PRO A 4 18.84 -16.68 -21.58
CA PRO A 4 19.48 -15.55 -20.90
C PRO A 4 18.49 -14.43 -20.54
N GLU A 5 17.49 -14.17 -21.38
CA GLU A 5 16.46 -13.19 -21.11
C GLU A 5 15.56 -13.61 -19.95
N HIS A 6 15.14 -14.87 -19.91
CA HIS A 6 14.33 -15.37 -18.81
C HIS A 6 15.07 -15.21 -17.47
N GLU A 7 16.34 -15.61 -17.40
CA GLU A 7 17.16 -15.47 -16.18
C GLU A 7 17.36 -14.00 -15.79
N PHE A 8 17.64 -13.13 -16.77
CA PHE A 8 17.79 -11.70 -16.50
C PHE A 8 16.50 -11.08 -15.97
N ILE A 9 15.34 -11.40 -16.56
CA ILE A 9 14.03 -10.86 -16.13
C ILE A 9 13.73 -11.27 -14.68
N VAL A 10 13.94 -12.54 -14.34
CA VAL A 10 13.71 -13.05 -12.97
C VAL A 10 14.66 -12.38 -11.98
N SER A 11 15.94 -12.28 -12.32
CA SER A 11 16.94 -11.62 -11.48
C SER A 11 16.63 -10.14 -11.29
N GLU A 12 16.24 -9.43 -12.35
CA GLU A 12 15.96 -8.00 -12.25
C GLU A 12 14.68 -7.72 -11.46
N LEU A 13 13.66 -8.57 -11.58
CA LEU A 13 12.48 -8.50 -10.72
C LEU A 13 12.85 -8.58 -9.23
N HIS A 14 13.73 -9.51 -8.85
CA HIS A 14 14.24 -9.59 -7.49
C HIS A 14 14.99 -8.32 -7.10
N ASN A 15 15.91 -7.86 -7.94
CA ASN A 15 16.75 -6.69 -7.67
C ASN A 15 15.91 -5.42 -7.49
N SER A 16 14.93 -5.18 -8.38
CA SER A 16 13.98 -4.07 -8.29
C SER A 16 13.21 -4.07 -6.98
N LEU A 17 12.65 -5.22 -6.60
CA LEU A 17 11.93 -5.36 -5.33
C LEU A 17 12.88 -5.11 -4.14
N ALA A 18 14.08 -5.69 -4.15
CA ALA A 18 15.08 -5.52 -3.09
C ALA A 18 15.53 -4.05 -2.93
N ARG A 19 15.72 -3.31 -4.03
CA ARG A 19 16.00 -1.86 -4.01
C ARG A 19 14.93 -1.10 -3.25
N HIS A 20 13.66 -1.44 -3.48
CA HIS A 20 12.55 -0.78 -2.80
C HIS A 20 12.36 -1.24 -1.34
N ALA A 21 12.70 -2.48 -0.96
CA ALA A 21 12.64 -2.92 0.44
C ALA A 21 13.65 -2.21 1.36
N GLY A 22 14.71 -1.63 0.78
CA GLY A 22 15.60 -0.71 1.50
C GLY A 22 14.91 0.53 2.08
N SER A 23 13.64 0.77 1.74
CA SER A 23 12.84 1.90 2.22
C SER A 23 12.37 1.81 3.69
N ALA A 24 12.51 0.66 4.36
CA ALA A 24 11.92 0.44 5.68
C ALA A 24 10.40 0.74 5.77
N LEU A 25 9.71 0.94 4.64
CA LEU A 25 8.25 1.06 4.53
C LEU A 25 7.61 -0.28 4.21
N PHE A 26 8.39 -1.23 3.72
CA PHE A 26 8.06 -2.64 3.61
C PHE A 26 9.37 -3.45 3.57
N GLY A 27 9.30 -4.73 3.91
CA GLY A 27 10.39 -5.70 3.79
C GLY A 27 10.07 -6.76 2.75
N ILE A 28 11.09 -7.51 2.37
CA ILE A 28 10.96 -8.69 1.52
C ILE A 28 11.62 -9.86 2.23
N ALA A 29 10.93 -10.99 2.27
CA ALA A 29 11.54 -12.27 2.59
C ALA A 29 11.40 -13.19 1.37
N GLU A 30 12.47 -13.93 1.07
CA GLU A 30 12.39 -14.96 0.04
C GLU A 30 11.41 -16.06 0.49
N ALA A 31 10.60 -16.53 -0.45
CA ALA A 31 9.66 -17.61 -0.23
C ALA A 31 9.90 -18.67 -1.30
N GLU A 32 10.29 -19.88 -0.90
CA GLU A 32 10.39 -20.99 -1.85
C GLU A 32 9.00 -21.29 -2.43
N ARG A 33 8.82 -21.00 -3.72
CA ARG A 33 7.64 -21.44 -4.47
C ARG A 33 8.08 -22.16 -5.74
N LYS A 34 8.31 -23.47 -5.61
CA LYS A 34 8.77 -24.40 -6.68
C LYS A 34 7.92 -24.41 -7.96
N LYS A 35 6.75 -23.78 -7.97
CA LYS A 35 5.78 -23.78 -9.07
C LYS A 35 5.91 -22.56 -9.99
N PHE A 36 6.56 -21.50 -9.54
CA PHE A 36 6.64 -20.21 -10.21
C PHE A 36 8.10 -19.81 -10.41
N ASP A 37 8.37 -18.97 -11.39
CA ASP A 37 9.74 -18.52 -11.70
C ASP A 37 10.30 -17.60 -10.60
N TYR A 38 9.41 -16.91 -9.87
CA TYR A 38 9.78 -16.09 -8.72
C TYR A 38 8.69 -16.12 -7.64
N GLY A 39 9.12 -16.07 -6.38
CA GLY A 39 8.25 -16.00 -5.22
C GLY A 39 8.90 -15.25 -4.07
N CYS A 40 8.14 -14.35 -3.45
CA CYS A 40 8.57 -13.67 -2.24
C CYS A 40 7.39 -13.29 -1.34
N LEU A 41 7.69 -12.91 -0.11
CA LEU A 41 6.72 -12.37 0.83
C LEU A 41 7.00 -10.88 1.01
N LEU A 42 6.04 -10.04 0.62
CA LEU A 42 6.11 -8.61 0.91
C LEU A 42 5.58 -8.37 2.33
N HIS A 43 6.45 -7.88 3.21
CA HIS A 43 6.14 -7.62 4.60
C HIS A 43 5.87 -6.15 4.83
N ARG A 44 4.70 -5.80 5.35
CA ARG A 44 4.43 -4.47 5.85
C ARG A 44 3.54 -4.54 7.06
N ASP A 45 2.31 -4.08 6.94
CA ASP A 45 1.25 -4.21 7.91
C ASP A 45 0.64 -5.61 7.88
N LEU A 46 0.65 -6.21 6.69
CA LEU A 46 0.21 -7.55 6.42
C LEU A 46 1.24 -8.19 5.48
N SER A 47 1.49 -9.47 5.71
CA SER A 47 2.35 -10.24 4.82
C SER A 47 1.55 -10.61 3.57
N ARG A 48 2.06 -10.21 2.40
CA ARG A 48 1.40 -10.42 1.11
C ARG A 48 2.28 -11.28 0.21
N PRO A 49 1.94 -12.57 0.01
CA PRO A 49 2.72 -13.41 -0.87
C PRO A 49 2.59 -12.93 -2.32
N LEU A 50 3.74 -12.79 -2.96
CA LEU A 50 3.89 -12.43 -4.35
C LEU A 50 4.51 -13.58 -5.12
N VAL A 51 3.90 -13.90 -6.25
CA VAL A 51 4.44 -14.85 -7.22
C VAL A 51 4.52 -14.19 -8.58
N ALA A 52 5.53 -14.59 -9.36
CA ALA A 52 5.65 -14.17 -10.73
C ALA A 52 5.92 -15.34 -11.67
N GLN A 53 5.36 -15.23 -12.87
CA GLN A 53 5.61 -16.15 -13.97
C GLN A 53 6.11 -15.34 -15.17
N VAL A 54 7.19 -15.81 -15.78
CA VAL A 54 7.90 -15.18 -16.91
C VAL A 54 7.74 -16.05 -18.14
N LEU A 55 7.05 -15.53 -19.15
CA LEU A 55 6.91 -16.20 -20.43
C LEU A 55 7.67 -15.47 -21.55
N TRP A 56 8.81 -16.04 -21.93
CA TRP A 56 9.67 -15.45 -22.96
C TRP A 56 9.63 -16.18 -24.31
N ALA A 57 9.92 -17.48 -24.33
CA ALA A 57 10.16 -18.21 -25.59
C ALA A 57 9.02 -19.16 -26.04
N HIS A 58 8.08 -19.53 -25.15
CA HIS A 58 7.13 -20.63 -25.41
C HIS A 58 5.67 -20.15 -25.51
N PRO A 59 5.17 -19.78 -26.71
CA PRO A 59 3.83 -19.19 -26.86
C PRO A 59 2.68 -20.15 -26.53
N GLU A 60 2.91 -21.47 -26.55
CA GLU A 60 1.89 -22.48 -26.24
C GLU A 60 1.60 -22.60 -24.74
N GLY A 61 2.44 -22.00 -23.88
CA GLY A 61 2.32 -22.07 -22.42
C GLY A 61 1.38 -21.04 -21.78
N ILE A 62 0.97 -19.98 -22.49
CA ILE A 62 0.26 -18.83 -21.88
C ILE A 62 -0.97 -19.24 -21.08
N ASP A 63 -1.84 -20.06 -21.67
CA ASP A 63 -3.10 -20.43 -21.05
C ASP A 63 -2.86 -21.22 -19.76
N LYS A 64 -1.96 -22.20 -19.81
CA LYS A 64 -1.58 -23.04 -18.67
C LYS A 64 -0.93 -22.20 -17.58
N ASP A 65 0.05 -21.38 -17.93
CA ASP A 65 0.86 -20.61 -16.98
C ASP A 65 0.02 -19.52 -16.31
N LEU A 66 -0.79 -18.79 -17.10
CA LEU A 66 -1.68 -17.75 -16.59
C LEU A 66 -2.79 -18.34 -15.71
N ARG A 67 -3.42 -19.45 -16.10
CA ARG A 67 -4.40 -20.11 -15.23
C ARG A 67 -3.75 -20.64 -13.97
N THR A 68 -2.57 -21.22 -14.08
CA THR A 68 -1.79 -21.72 -12.93
C THR A 68 -1.51 -20.60 -11.93
N LEU A 69 -1.14 -19.42 -12.44
CA LEU A 69 -0.91 -18.21 -11.66
C LEU A 69 -2.22 -17.70 -11.02
N ILE A 70 -3.30 -17.56 -11.79
CA ILE A 70 -4.61 -17.08 -11.30
C ILE A 70 -5.18 -17.99 -10.20
N HIS A 71 -4.97 -19.31 -10.32
CA HIS A 71 -5.47 -20.28 -9.36
C HIS A 71 -4.61 -20.46 -8.10
N ASP A 72 -3.51 -19.71 -7.96
CA ASP A 72 -2.79 -19.67 -6.70
C ASP A 72 -3.53 -18.84 -5.66
N ASP A 73 -4.31 -19.53 -4.83
CA ASP A 73 -5.09 -18.92 -3.75
C ASP A 73 -4.20 -18.47 -2.57
N GLU A 74 -2.95 -18.96 -2.48
CA GLU A 74 -2.00 -18.51 -1.48
C GLU A 74 -1.28 -17.22 -1.89
N ALA A 75 -1.31 -16.83 -3.18
CA ALA A 75 -0.75 -15.57 -3.64
C ALA A 75 -1.81 -14.48 -3.71
N ILE A 76 -1.54 -13.37 -3.02
CA ILE A 76 -2.34 -12.15 -3.17
C ILE A 76 -1.88 -11.38 -4.42
N LEU A 77 -0.57 -11.37 -4.66
CA LEU A 77 0.06 -10.62 -5.73
C LEU A 77 0.55 -11.58 -6.80
N LYS A 78 0.12 -11.36 -8.04
CA LYS A 78 0.37 -12.26 -9.16
C LYS A 78 0.94 -11.45 -10.31
N LEU A 79 2.22 -11.61 -10.62
CA LEU A 79 2.85 -10.92 -11.74
C LEU A 79 2.99 -11.86 -12.93
N TYR A 80 2.53 -11.42 -14.09
CA TYR A 80 2.69 -12.15 -15.34
C TYR A 80 3.54 -11.31 -16.28
N LEU A 81 4.82 -11.66 -16.39
CA LEU A 81 5.79 -11.00 -17.25
C LEU A 81 5.84 -11.77 -18.56
N VAL A 82 5.56 -11.11 -19.68
CA VAL A 82 5.42 -11.83 -20.96
C VAL A 82 5.99 -11.04 -22.11
N ARG A 83 6.63 -11.75 -23.04
CA ARG A 83 7.06 -11.18 -24.32
C ARG A 83 5.87 -10.57 -25.05
N HIS A 84 6.00 -9.30 -25.42
CA HIS A 84 4.98 -8.52 -26.07
C HIS A 84 4.79 -9.03 -27.51
N SER A 85 3.59 -9.52 -27.80
CA SER A 85 3.17 -9.82 -29.17
C SER A 85 1.64 -9.75 -29.25
N ALA A 86 1.10 -9.47 -30.43
CA ALA A 86 -0.35 -9.42 -30.63
C ALA A 86 -1.03 -10.73 -30.21
N ARG A 87 -0.41 -11.88 -30.53
CA ARG A 87 -0.90 -13.22 -30.13
C ARG A 87 -0.97 -13.37 -28.61
N ASN A 88 0.09 -12.94 -27.90
CA ASN A 88 0.14 -13.09 -26.45
C ASN A 88 -0.87 -12.18 -25.74
N LEU A 89 -1.04 -10.95 -26.23
CA LEU A 89 -2.04 -10.01 -25.73
C LEU A 89 -3.46 -10.53 -25.93
N MET A 90 -3.79 -10.98 -27.15
CA MET A 90 -5.11 -11.56 -27.44
C MET A 90 -5.40 -12.75 -26.52
N ARG A 91 -4.41 -13.64 -26.32
CA ARG A 91 -4.59 -14.80 -25.46
C ARG A 91 -4.77 -14.45 -23.98
N PHE A 92 -4.00 -13.48 -23.49
CA PHE A 92 -4.16 -12.95 -22.14
C PHE A 92 -5.57 -12.39 -21.95
N ASP A 93 -6.05 -11.57 -22.89
CA ASP A 93 -7.38 -10.96 -22.85
C ASP A 93 -8.50 -12.00 -22.91
N GLU A 94 -8.39 -13.03 -23.75
CA GLU A 94 -9.34 -14.15 -23.80
C GLU A 94 -9.48 -14.83 -22.44
N VAL A 95 -8.36 -15.16 -21.79
CA VAL A 95 -8.35 -15.80 -20.48
C VAL A 95 -8.98 -14.85 -19.46
N VAL A 96 -8.51 -13.61 -19.35
CA VAL A 96 -9.05 -12.64 -18.38
C VAL A 96 -10.55 -12.39 -18.58
N GLN A 97 -11.01 -12.26 -19.82
CA GLN A 97 -12.44 -12.09 -20.13
C GLN A 97 -13.25 -13.32 -19.71
N SER A 98 -12.73 -14.53 -19.89
CA SER A 98 -13.42 -15.75 -19.46
C SER A 98 -13.65 -15.78 -17.94
N TYR A 99 -12.69 -15.28 -17.15
CA TYR A 99 -12.81 -15.18 -15.69
C TYR A 99 -13.73 -14.03 -15.26
N ARG A 100 -13.73 -12.90 -15.98
CA ARG A 100 -14.61 -11.76 -15.68
C ARG A 100 -16.10 -12.06 -15.86
N ARG A 101 -16.45 -13.02 -16.72
CA ARG A 101 -17.85 -13.41 -16.98
C ARG A 101 -18.51 -14.15 -15.81
N ASP A 102 -17.72 -14.72 -14.90
CA ASP A 102 -18.20 -15.43 -13.71
C ASP A 102 -17.81 -14.63 -12.45
N THR A 103 -18.80 -14.23 -11.65
CA THR A 103 -18.58 -13.42 -10.44
C THR A 103 -17.65 -14.09 -9.43
N THR A 104 -17.67 -15.42 -9.35
CA THR A 104 -16.82 -16.21 -8.45
C THR A 104 -15.37 -16.24 -8.95
N LEU A 105 -15.18 -16.47 -10.25
CA LEU A 105 -13.86 -16.53 -10.87
C LEU A 105 -13.21 -15.15 -11.02
N SER A 106 -14.01 -14.10 -11.23
CA SER A 106 -13.53 -12.72 -11.35
C SER A 106 -12.69 -12.29 -10.14
N ARG A 107 -13.07 -12.74 -8.93
CA ARG A 107 -12.30 -12.49 -7.70
C ARG A 107 -10.88 -13.06 -7.74
N LYS A 108 -10.63 -14.15 -8.48
CA LYS A 108 -9.29 -14.74 -8.61
C LYS A 108 -8.34 -13.87 -9.45
N LEU A 109 -8.87 -12.94 -10.23
CA LEU A 109 -8.09 -11.95 -10.97
C LEU A 109 -7.58 -10.82 -10.06
N ALA A 110 -8.05 -10.72 -8.82
CA ALA A 110 -7.58 -9.72 -7.88
C ALA A 110 -6.06 -9.86 -7.69
N GLY A 111 -5.35 -8.73 -7.81
CA GLY A 111 -3.89 -8.67 -7.65
C GLY A 111 -3.07 -9.17 -8.83
N LEU A 112 -3.71 -9.65 -9.91
CA LEU A 112 -3.03 -9.95 -11.17
C LEU A 112 -2.51 -8.68 -11.84
N ARG A 113 -1.24 -8.69 -12.24
CA ARG A 113 -0.59 -7.63 -13.01
C ARG A 113 0.11 -8.23 -14.21
N HIS A 114 -0.14 -7.64 -15.37
CA HIS A 114 0.46 -8.03 -16.63
C HIS A 114 1.53 -7.02 -17.02
N ILE A 115 2.76 -7.50 -17.21
CA ILE A 115 3.93 -6.68 -17.52
C ILE A 115 4.47 -7.12 -18.88
N PRO A 116 4.13 -6.42 -19.97
CA PRO A 116 4.63 -6.76 -21.29
C PRO A 116 6.10 -6.34 -21.45
N ILE A 117 6.94 -7.23 -21.96
CA ILE A 117 8.35 -6.99 -22.25
C ILE A 117 8.54 -6.91 -23.77
N PRO A 118 9.25 -5.92 -24.34
CA PRO A 118 9.44 -5.75 -25.77
C PRO A 118 9.89 -7.04 -26.46
N ALA A 119 9.38 -7.31 -27.66
CA ALA A 119 9.63 -8.57 -28.36
C ALA A 119 11.09 -8.78 -28.75
N ASP A 120 11.84 -7.69 -28.84
CA ASP A 120 13.22 -7.52 -29.25
C ASP A 120 14.17 -7.27 -28.06
N PHE A 121 13.68 -7.40 -26.82
CA PHE A 121 14.56 -7.35 -25.66
C PHE A 121 15.65 -8.42 -25.78
N ASP A 122 16.88 -8.01 -25.50
CA ASP A 122 18.08 -8.82 -25.67
C ASP A 122 18.90 -8.66 -24.40
N ALA A 123 19.04 -9.76 -23.67
CA ALA A 123 19.76 -9.76 -22.41
C ALA A 123 21.25 -9.56 -22.59
N ASP A 124 21.83 -9.59 -23.78
CA ASP A 124 23.25 -9.27 -23.98
C ASP A 124 23.51 -7.78 -24.24
N GLN A 125 22.44 -7.00 -24.48
CA GLN A 125 22.55 -5.57 -24.74
C GLN A 125 22.37 -4.73 -23.47
N ALA A 126 23.41 -3.96 -23.10
CA ALA A 126 23.40 -3.13 -21.90
C ALA A 126 22.28 -2.07 -21.88
N SER A 127 21.97 -1.47 -23.04
CA SER A 127 20.85 -0.51 -23.17
C SER A 127 19.50 -1.17 -22.91
N HIS A 128 19.30 -2.41 -23.37
CA HIS A 128 18.07 -3.17 -23.14
C HIS A 128 17.93 -3.56 -21.66
N ARG A 129 19.03 -3.99 -21.02
CA ARG A 129 19.07 -4.26 -19.58
C ARG A 129 18.67 -3.04 -18.75
N ALA A 130 19.25 -1.88 -19.06
CA ALA A 130 18.92 -0.62 -18.37
C ALA A 130 17.45 -0.25 -18.57
N TRP A 131 16.95 -0.32 -19.81
CA TRP A 131 15.54 -0.05 -20.09
C TRP A 131 14.60 -0.98 -19.32
N LEU A 132 14.91 -2.29 -19.25
CA LEU A 132 14.06 -3.25 -18.54
C LEU A 132 14.07 -2.99 -17.03
N SER A 133 15.23 -2.65 -16.47
CA SER A 133 15.38 -2.25 -15.06
C SER A 133 14.49 -1.05 -14.74
N ASP A 134 14.57 0.03 -15.54
CA ASP A 134 13.71 1.22 -15.39
C ASP A 134 12.22 0.88 -15.56
N HIS A 135 11.89 0.01 -16.53
CA HIS A 135 10.51 -0.41 -16.79
C HIS A 135 9.93 -1.21 -15.62
N LEU A 136 10.69 -2.18 -15.09
CA LEU A 136 10.26 -3.00 -13.97
C LEU A 136 10.14 -2.15 -12.70
N ASP A 137 11.08 -1.26 -12.42
CA ASP A 137 11.01 -0.34 -11.28
C ASP A 137 9.75 0.51 -11.35
N ALA A 138 9.47 1.13 -12.51
CA ALA A 138 8.26 1.93 -12.68
C ALA A 138 6.98 1.12 -12.46
N ARG A 139 6.91 -0.10 -12.99
CA ARG A 139 5.73 -0.99 -12.86
C ARG A 139 5.54 -1.52 -11.45
N LEU A 140 6.61 -1.95 -10.80
CA LEU A 140 6.55 -2.44 -9.43
C LEU A 140 6.15 -1.29 -8.49
N GLN A 141 6.72 -0.12 -8.69
CA GLN A 141 6.35 1.07 -7.93
C GLN A 141 4.87 1.41 -8.12
N SER A 142 4.38 1.59 -9.35
CA SER A 142 2.99 2.01 -9.58
C SER A 142 1.97 0.92 -9.25
N ASP A 143 2.18 -0.30 -9.74
CA ASP A 143 1.13 -1.31 -9.84
C ASP A 143 1.11 -2.25 -8.63
N VAL A 144 2.25 -2.45 -7.98
CA VAL A 144 2.43 -3.33 -6.82
C VAL A 144 2.53 -2.53 -5.53
N LEU A 145 3.53 -1.64 -5.42
CA LEU A 145 3.75 -0.87 -4.20
C LEU A 145 2.60 0.10 -3.98
N PHE A 146 2.41 1.08 -4.85
CA PHE A 146 1.34 2.07 -4.65
C PHE A 146 -0.05 1.49 -4.91
N GLY A 147 -0.19 0.67 -5.95
CA GLY A 147 -1.46 0.07 -6.34
C GLY A 147 -2.03 -0.94 -5.35
N ILE A 148 -1.20 -1.55 -4.50
CA ILE A 148 -1.65 -2.62 -3.59
C ILE A 148 -1.08 -2.45 -2.19
N VAL A 149 0.25 -2.40 -2.02
CA VAL A 149 0.88 -2.31 -0.69
C VAL A 149 0.51 -1.02 0.04
N PHE A 150 0.42 0.12 -0.65
CA PHE A 150 0.00 1.41 -0.10
C PHE A 150 -1.50 1.69 -0.23
N GLY A 151 -2.31 0.69 -0.60
CA GLY A 151 -3.76 0.86 -0.63
C GLY A 151 -4.28 1.80 -1.72
N ARG A 152 -3.58 1.93 -2.84
CA ARG A 152 -3.87 2.91 -3.91
C ARG A 152 -3.85 4.35 -3.38
N LEU A 153 -2.91 4.65 -2.51
CA LEU A 153 -2.66 6.01 -2.05
C LEU A 153 -2.11 6.86 -3.20
N THR A 154 -2.78 7.98 -3.48
CA THR A 154 -2.46 8.90 -4.58
C THR A 154 -2.20 10.32 -4.09
N ALA A 155 -1.62 11.16 -4.96
CA ALA A 155 -1.49 12.60 -4.75
C ALA A 155 -2.82 13.28 -4.37
N ARG A 156 -3.92 12.82 -4.99
CA ARG A 156 -5.26 13.37 -4.75
C ARG A 156 -5.74 13.07 -3.33
N ASP A 157 -5.47 11.87 -2.82
CA ASP A 157 -5.84 11.48 -1.46
C ASP A 157 -5.17 12.41 -0.43
N PHE A 158 -3.87 12.69 -0.61
CA PHE A 158 -3.14 13.66 0.21
C PHE A 158 -3.74 15.06 0.13
N ALA A 159 -4.02 15.55 -1.09
CA ALA A 159 -4.63 16.86 -1.29
C ALA A 159 -6.01 16.96 -0.61
N THR A 160 -6.85 15.91 -0.70
CA THR A 160 -8.14 15.85 0.00
C THR A 160 -7.96 15.88 1.51
N PHE A 161 -7.04 15.08 2.06
CA PHE A 161 -6.76 15.05 3.49
C PHE A 161 -6.33 16.42 4.01
N HIS A 162 -5.45 17.11 3.27
CA HIS A 162 -4.95 18.43 3.62
C HIS A 162 -6.00 19.53 3.52
N ARG A 163 -6.71 19.64 2.38
CA ARG A 163 -7.66 20.72 2.10
C ARG A 163 -8.90 20.69 2.98
N HIS A 164 -9.19 19.56 3.63
CA HIS A 164 -10.29 19.50 4.60
C HIS A 164 -10.05 20.48 5.75
N GLY A 165 -11.06 21.27 6.14
CA GLY A 165 -10.94 22.23 7.22
C GLY A 165 -10.88 21.60 8.62
N GLY A 166 -11.11 22.42 9.64
CA GLY A 166 -11.17 22.04 11.04
C GLY A 166 -9.91 22.38 11.84
N PRO A 167 -9.89 22.05 13.14
CA PRO A 167 -8.73 22.31 14.00
C PRO A 167 -7.46 21.64 13.48
N ILE A 168 -6.35 22.39 13.50
CA ILE A 168 -5.03 21.93 13.05
C ILE A 168 -4.63 20.69 13.86
N GLY A 169 -4.24 19.61 13.20
CA GLY A 169 -3.84 18.35 13.85
C GLY A 169 -4.98 17.38 14.20
N LEU A 170 -6.24 17.82 14.22
CA LEU A 170 -7.38 16.94 14.56
C LEU A 170 -7.51 15.74 13.62
N LYS A 171 -7.33 15.95 12.31
CA LYS A 171 -7.43 14.87 11.30
C LYS A 171 -6.38 13.79 11.51
N VAL A 172 -5.16 14.20 11.83
CA VAL A 172 -4.04 13.29 12.10
C VAL A 172 -4.31 12.51 13.38
N ALA A 173 -4.77 13.17 14.44
CA ALA A 173 -5.11 12.52 15.70
C ALA A 173 -6.27 11.51 15.57
N ILE A 174 -7.33 11.85 14.83
CA ILE A 174 -8.44 10.91 14.59
C ILE A 174 -7.97 9.71 13.77
N LEU A 175 -7.18 9.93 12.72
CA LEU A 175 -6.64 8.83 11.91
C LEU A 175 -5.72 7.92 12.73
N ASP A 176 -4.86 8.48 13.59
CA ASP A 176 -3.99 7.75 14.51
C ASP A 176 -4.79 6.92 15.54
N ALA A 177 -5.80 7.54 16.15
CA ALA A 177 -6.68 6.88 17.12
C ALA A 177 -7.47 5.72 16.49
N ILE A 178 -8.08 5.93 15.32
CA ILE A 178 -8.82 4.86 14.61
C ILE A 178 -7.85 3.79 14.11
N SER A 179 -6.65 4.17 13.64
CA SER A 179 -5.65 3.19 13.20
C SER A 179 -5.18 2.28 14.31
N SER A 180 -5.11 2.79 15.54
CA SER A 180 -4.62 2.06 16.70
C SER A 180 -5.72 1.29 17.44
N HIS A 181 -6.96 1.81 17.43
CA HIS A 181 -8.02 1.30 18.32
C HIS A 181 -9.36 1.03 17.64
N GLY A 182 -9.54 1.52 16.41
CA GLY A 182 -10.82 1.53 15.73
C GLY A 182 -11.76 2.59 16.29
N LEU A 183 -12.88 2.79 15.61
CA LEU A 183 -13.97 3.60 16.12
C LEU A 183 -15.08 2.68 16.59
N VAL A 184 -15.45 2.77 17.87
CA VAL A 184 -16.64 2.09 18.42
C VAL A 184 -17.75 3.09 18.72
N THR A 185 -17.40 4.19 19.40
CA THR A 185 -18.32 5.30 19.67
C THR A 185 -17.60 6.64 19.54
N HIS A 186 -18.35 7.70 19.27
CA HIS A 186 -17.78 9.05 19.28
C HIS A 186 -17.29 9.47 20.68
N SER A 187 -17.95 9.04 21.75
CA SER A 187 -17.56 9.39 23.12
C SER A 187 -16.17 8.86 23.47
N GLU A 188 -15.91 7.59 23.16
CA GLU A 188 -14.59 7.00 23.36
C GLU A 188 -13.51 7.70 22.51
N LEU A 189 -13.82 8.01 21.24
CA LEU A 189 -12.88 8.73 20.40
C LEU A 189 -12.54 10.11 21.00
N LYS A 190 -13.54 10.84 21.49
CA LYS A 190 -13.36 12.16 22.13
C LYS A 190 -12.45 12.09 23.35
N GLU A 191 -12.63 11.08 24.20
CA GLU A 191 -11.79 10.85 25.37
C GLU A 191 -10.34 10.55 24.95
N ARG A 192 -10.16 9.68 23.96
CA ARG A 192 -8.83 9.30 23.45
C ARG A 192 -8.07 10.49 22.89
N ILE A 193 -8.72 11.31 22.07
CA ILE A 193 -8.08 12.48 21.44
C ILE A 193 -8.18 13.76 22.29
N ASN A 194 -8.67 13.68 23.53
CA ASN A 194 -8.88 14.82 24.42
C ASN A 194 -9.63 16.01 23.78
N TYR A 195 -10.71 15.72 23.04
CA TYR A 195 -11.45 16.76 22.31
C TYR A 195 -12.95 16.75 22.61
N GLY A 196 -13.46 17.88 23.10
CA GLY A 196 -14.84 18.02 23.58
C GLY A 196 -15.91 18.18 22.50
N THR A 197 -15.54 18.50 21.25
CA THR A 197 -16.52 18.91 20.23
C THR A 197 -16.82 17.80 19.21
N THR A 198 -18.10 17.43 19.07
CA THR A 198 -18.52 16.34 18.18
C THR A 198 -18.62 16.74 16.70
N GLY A 199 -18.94 18.01 16.40
CA GLY A 199 -19.14 18.49 15.02
C GLY A 199 -17.92 18.24 14.12
N PRO A 200 -16.75 18.83 14.43
CA PRO A 200 -15.53 18.63 13.65
C PRO A 200 -15.09 17.17 13.57
N ILE A 201 -15.31 16.38 14.64
CA ILE A 201 -15.01 14.93 14.62
C ILE A 201 -15.83 14.22 13.55
N ARG A 202 -17.14 14.51 13.45
CA ARG A 202 -18.02 13.88 12.45
C ARG A 202 -17.62 14.26 11.02
N GLU A 203 -17.28 15.52 10.79
CA GLU A 203 -16.80 15.99 9.48
C GLU A 203 -15.52 15.27 9.07
N VAL A 204 -14.55 15.16 9.99
CA VAL A 204 -13.31 14.43 9.73
C VAL A 204 -13.59 12.96 9.45
N ILE A 205 -14.42 12.28 10.25
CA ILE A 205 -14.77 10.87 10.01
C ILE A 205 -15.43 10.68 8.65
N ALA A 206 -16.35 11.58 8.27
CA ALA A 206 -17.01 11.54 6.97
C ALA A 206 -15.99 11.73 5.82
N MET A 207 -15.04 12.65 5.96
CA MET A 207 -13.96 12.84 4.99
C MET A 207 -13.04 11.62 4.90
N LEU A 208 -12.59 11.08 6.05
CA LEU A 208 -11.73 9.90 6.10
C LEU A 208 -12.41 8.69 5.46
N THR A 209 -13.72 8.55 5.68
CA THR A 209 -14.54 7.49 5.05
C THR A 209 -14.67 7.72 3.55
N GLY A 210 -15.03 8.93 3.12
CA GLY A 210 -15.21 9.29 1.71
C GLY A 210 -13.93 9.19 0.88
N ALA A 211 -12.77 9.43 1.49
CA ALA A 211 -11.45 9.24 0.88
C ALA A 211 -10.96 7.78 0.93
N GLY A 212 -11.64 6.92 1.69
CA GLY A 212 -11.30 5.50 1.86
C GLY A 212 -10.10 5.27 2.77
N PHE A 213 -9.78 6.18 3.69
CA PHE A 213 -8.76 6.00 4.72
C PHE A 213 -9.25 5.14 5.90
N ILE A 214 -10.56 5.19 6.15
CA ILE A 214 -11.24 4.30 7.10
C ILE A 214 -12.44 3.68 6.40
N ALA A 215 -12.82 2.48 6.82
CA ALA A 215 -13.97 1.75 6.31
C ALA A 215 -15.02 1.59 7.42
N PRO A 216 -16.29 1.94 7.15
CA PRO A 216 -17.37 1.68 8.09
C PRO A 216 -17.71 0.18 8.11
N LEU A 217 -18.15 -0.31 9.27
CA LEU A 217 -18.61 -1.69 9.42
C LEU A 217 -20.14 -1.73 9.33
N GLY A 218 -20.66 -2.16 8.19
CA GLY A 218 -22.09 -2.17 7.91
C GLY A 218 -22.71 -0.76 7.98
N ALA A 219 -23.95 -0.67 8.48
CA ALA A 219 -24.67 0.60 8.64
C ALA A 219 -24.46 1.23 10.04
N SER A 220 -23.27 1.08 10.62
CA SER A 220 -22.96 1.52 11.99
C SER A 220 -21.96 2.68 12.04
N VAL A 221 -21.78 3.25 13.24
CA VAL A 221 -20.70 4.24 13.51
C VAL A 221 -19.32 3.57 13.61
N LEU A 222 -19.27 2.24 13.59
CA LEU A 222 -18.02 1.53 13.75
C LEU A 222 -17.14 1.73 12.51
N CYS A 223 -15.86 2.03 12.70
CA CYS A 223 -14.91 2.19 11.60
C CYS A 223 -13.59 1.50 11.91
N MET A 224 -12.97 0.96 10.86
CA MET A 224 -11.63 0.38 10.90
C MET A 224 -10.70 1.14 9.97
N PRO A 225 -9.39 1.16 10.24
CA PRO A 225 -8.44 1.73 9.29
C PRO A 225 -8.35 0.85 8.03
N THR A 226 -8.24 1.47 6.86
CA THR A 226 -7.89 0.75 5.62
C THR A 226 -6.37 0.74 5.44
N PRO A 227 -5.80 -0.15 4.61
CA PRO A 227 -4.38 -0.06 4.25
C PRO A 227 -3.99 1.30 3.68
N LYS A 228 -4.90 1.98 2.96
CA LYS A 228 -4.68 3.35 2.48
C LYS A 228 -4.51 4.33 3.63
N GLY A 229 -5.40 4.31 4.62
CA GLY A 229 -5.32 5.21 5.79
C GLY A 229 -4.08 4.97 6.64
N ARG A 230 -3.73 3.70 6.86
CA ARG A 230 -2.49 3.34 7.56
C ARG A 230 -1.27 3.80 6.78
N SER A 231 -1.31 3.64 5.45
CA SER A 231 -0.23 4.09 4.59
C SER A 231 0.01 5.58 4.63
N LEU A 232 -1.08 6.36 4.62
CA LEU A 232 -1.00 7.79 4.81
C LEU A 232 -0.34 8.13 6.16
N LEU A 233 -0.76 7.45 7.23
CA LEU A 233 -0.22 7.68 8.57
C LEU A 233 1.27 7.30 8.67
N ASP A 234 1.71 6.20 8.06
CA ASP A 234 3.12 5.80 8.03
C ASP A 234 3.99 6.85 7.31
N VAL A 235 3.50 7.40 6.19
CA VAL A 235 4.18 8.49 5.48
C VAL A 235 4.25 9.75 6.35
N ILE A 236 3.15 10.10 7.01
CA ILE A 236 3.10 11.23 7.95
C ILE A 236 4.16 11.06 9.06
N ARG A 237 4.23 9.86 9.66
CA ARG A 237 5.20 9.54 10.71
C ARG A 237 6.63 9.61 10.21
N LYS A 238 6.92 9.10 9.01
CA LYS A 238 8.25 9.18 8.39
C LYS A 238 8.68 10.62 8.17
N LEU A 239 7.81 11.45 7.58
CA LEU A 239 8.08 12.88 7.37
C LEU A 239 8.32 13.60 8.70
N TYR A 240 7.50 13.31 9.71
CA TYR A 240 7.62 13.92 11.03
C TYR A 240 8.91 13.50 11.75
N PHE A 241 9.30 12.23 11.63
CA PHE A 241 10.55 11.72 12.15
C PHE A 241 11.77 12.35 11.46
N GLU A 242 11.84 12.33 10.12
CA GLU A 242 12.97 12.91 9.40
C GLU A 242 13.07 14.42 9.64
N TRP A 243 11.94 15.12 9.71
CA TRP A 243 11.92 16.54 10.07
C TRP A 243 12.46 16.82 11.48
N SER A 244 12.09 15.99 12.46
CA SER A 244 12.46 16.21 13.87
C SER A 244 13.83 15.67 14.27
N GLN A 245 14.37 14.69 13.53
CA GLN A 245 15.59 13.96 13.89
C GLN A 245 16.71 14.03 12.84
N GLN A 246 16.45 14.57 11.64
CA GLN A 246 17.43 14.62 10.54
C GLN A 246 17.54 16.05 9.96
N GLU A 247 18.56 16.26 9.11
CA GLU A 247 18.83 17.56 8.47
C GLU A 247 18.23 17.69 7.05
N GLY A 248 17.59 16.63 6.55
CA GLY A 248 17.06 16.57 5.18
C GLY A 248 16.20 15.33 4.94
N TRP A 249 15.51 15.30 3.81
CA TRP A 249 14.79 14.11 3.36
C TRP A 249 15.78 13.03 2.93
N SER A 250 15.52 11.80 3.35
CA SER A 250 16.21 10.65 2.76
C SER A 250 15.91 10.54 1.25
N SER A 251 16.80 9.90 0.50
CA SER A 251 16.58 9.62 -0.94
C SER A 251 15.28 8.84 -1.17
N GLU A 252 14.94 7.99 -0.21
CA GLU A 252 13.73 7.21 -0.18
C GLU A 252 12.47 8.06 0.08
N THR A 253 12.50 8.96 1.06
CA THR A 253 11.42 9.93 1.27
C THR A 253 11.21 10.77 0.02
N ALA A 254 12.29 11.24 -0.62
CA ALA A 254 12.19 11.99 -1.87
C ALA A 254 11.55 11.16 -3.00
N LEU A 255 11.88 9.87 -3.12
CA LEU A 255 11.25 8.96 -4.07
C LEU A 255 9.76 8.78 -3.78
N LEU A 256 9.40 8.56 -2.51
CA LEU A 256 8.02 8.39 -2.07
C LEU A 256 7.20 9.65 -2.33
N LEU A 257 7.70 10.82 -1.95
CA LEU A 257 7.05 12.10 -2.19
C LEU A 257 6.84 12.35 -3.68
N ARG A 258 7.84 12.07 -4.52
CA ARG A 258 7.72 12.15 -5.98
C ARG A 258 6.65 11.21 -6.53
N ALA A 259 6.61 9.97 -6.04
CA ALA A 259 5.61 8.97 -6.44
C ALA A 259 4.18 9.42 -6.08
N LEU A 260 4.05 10.11 -4.95
CA LEU A 260 2.81 10.72 -4.48
C LEU A 260 2.51 12.07 -5.14
N GLY A 261 3.23 12.44 -6.20
CA GLY A 261 3.02 13.69 -6.93
C GLY A 261 3.32 14.95 -6.12
N MET A 262 4.06 14.84 -5.01
CA MET A 262 4.50 15.98 -4.23
C MET A 262 5.79 16.53 -4.84
N THR A 263 5.67 17.66 -5.51
CA THR A 263 6.77 18.34 -6.22
C THR A 263 7.53 19.32 -5.33
N GLU A 264 6.92 19.79 -4.25
CA GLU A 264 7.53 20.66 -3.25
C GLU A 264 8.31 19.83 -2.21
N LEU A 265 9.54 19.47 -2.57
CA LEU A 265 10.44 18.65 -1.74
C LEU A 265 11.34 19.47 -0.81
N ALA A 266 11.07 20.77 -0.64
CA ALA A 266 11.90 21.60 0.24
C ALA A 266 11.79 21.10 1.67
N PHE A 267 12.94 20.83 2.31
CA PHE A 267 12.99 20.43 3.71
C PHE A 267 12.78 21.67 4.60
N PRO A 268 11.68 21.75 5.39
CA PRO A 268 11.37 22.93 6.17
C PRO A 268 12.22 22.97 7.44
N LYS A 269 13.12 23.95 7.55
CA LYS A 269 13.94 24.15 8.77
C LYS A 269 13.15 24.69 9.96
N LEU A 270 12.07 25.43 9.69
CA LEU A 270 11.18 26.01 10.69
C LEU A 270 9.75 25.84 10.21
N LEU A 271 8.86 25.44 11.11
CA LEU A 271 7.43 25.32 10.82
C LEU A 271 6.71 26.63 11.15
N LYS A 272 6.03 27.22 10.17
CA LYS A 272 5.19 28.40 10.37
C LYS A 272 3.72 27.99 10.45
N PRO A 273 3.03 28.20 11.60
CA PRO A 273 1.64 27.76 11.76
C PRO A 273 0.61 28.48 10.86
N THR A 274 0.97 29.62 10.27
CA THR A 274 0.01 30.60 9.74
C THR A 274 0.25 31.08 8.31
N ALA A 275 1.13 30.44 7.53
CA ALA A 275 1.38 30.93 6.17
C ALA A 275 0.36 30.34 5.17
N GLU A 276 -0.45 31.21 4.54
CA GLU A 276 -1.19 30.93 3.31
C GLU A 276 -0.26 30.45 2.16
N SER A 277 1.06 30.61 2.33
CA SER A 277 2.13 30.18 1.43
C SER A 277 2.94 28.98 1.93
N ALA A 278 2.57 28.34 3.04
CA ALA A 278 3.26 27.13 3.49
C ALA A 278 2.98 25.98 2.52
N GLY A 279 4.04 25.35 2.03
CA GLY A 279 3.95 24.17 1.18
C GLY A 279 3.23 23.03 1.88
N PHE A 280 2.70 22.09 1.09
CA PHE A 280 1.86 20.99 1.60
C PHE A 280 2.52 20.23 2.77
N VAL A 281 3.80 19.88 2.62
CA VAL A 281 4.57 19.11 3.61
C VAL A 281 4.72 19.89 4.92
N GLU A 282 4.95 21.20 4.85
CA GLU A 282 5.07 22.05 6.04
C GLU A 282 3.76 22.07 6.84
N GLN A 283 2.62 22.23 6.18
CA GLN A 283 1.32 22.21 6.87
C GLN A 283 0.98 20.85 7.48
N LEU A 284 1.41 19.76 6.83
CA LEU A 284 1.27 18.42 7.37
C LEU A 284 2.11 18.22 8.63
N LEU A 285 3.36 18.70 8.64
CA LEU A 285 4.23 18.67 9.81
C LEU A 285 3.71 19.55 10.95
N VAL A 286 3.19 20.74 10.64
CA VAL A 286 2.46 21.57 11.62
C VAL A 286 1.30 20.77 12.22
N SER A 287 0.51 20.08 11.39
CA SER A 287 -0.58 19.23 11.86
C SER A 287 -0.09 18.10 12.78
N CYS A 288 1.08 17.51 12.52
CA CYS A 288 1.68 16.50 13.40
C CYS A 288 1.97 17.09 14.79
N VAL A 289 2.67 18.23 14.84
CA VAL A 289 3.00 18.90 16.11
C VAL A 289 1.75 19.23 16.92
N TYR A 290 0.71 19.77 16.28
CA TYR A 290 -0.54 20.07 16.97
C TYR A 290 -1.34 18.83 17.35
N SER A 291 -1.26 17.74 16.57
CA SER A 291 -1.91 16.48 16.93
C SER A 291 -1.39 15.90 18.25
N GLU A 292 -0.09 16.02 18.52
CA GLU A 292 0.49 15.55 19.77
C GLU A 292 0.21 16.53 20.93
N LYS A 293 0.33 17.84 20.68
CA LYS A 293 0.14 18.87 21.72
C LYS A 293 -1.31 19.02 22.18
N GLU A 294 -2.26 19.01 21.25
CA GLU A 294 -3.65 19.37 21.53
C GLU A 294 -4.58 18.15 21.58
N PHE A 295 -4.20 17.03 20.93
CA PHE A 295 -5.11 15.90 20.69
C PHE A 295 -4.56 14.54 21.15
N ASN A 296 -3.58 14.51 22.04
CA ASN A 296 -2.99 13.27 22.61
C ASN A 296 -2.46 12.25 21.58
N ALA A 297 -2.26 12.64 20.31
CA ALA A 297 -1.66 11.73 19.34
C ALA A 297 -0.24 11.37 19.77
N ARG A 298 0.20 10.16 19.45
CA ARG A 298 1.56 9.69 19.77
C ARG A 298 2.20 9.12 18.52
N LEU A 299 2.51 10.01 17.57
CA LEU A 299 2.85 9.60 16.20
C LEU A 299 4.16 8.84 16.13
N LEU A 300 5.14 9.21 16.98
CA LEU A 300 6.46 8.58 17.02
C LEU A 300 6.62 7.58 18.18
N ALA A 301 5.53 7.16 18.82
CA ALA A 301 5.64 6.18 19.91
C ALA A 301 6.24 4.86 19.41
N GLY A 302 7.39 4.49 19.98
CA GLY A 302 8.13 3.27 19.60
C GLY A 302 8.96 3.40 18.32
N ILE A 303 9.08 4.60 17.76
CA ILE A 303 9.88 4.92 16.58
C ILE A 303 11.06 5.80 17.01
N ASP A 304 12.28 5.35 16.72
CA ASP A 304 13.51 6.09 16.98
C ASP A 304 14.58 5.77 15.93
N ALA A 305 15.77 6.36 16.07
CA ALA A 305 16.88 6.13 15.14
C ALA A 305 17.40 4.68 15.13
N GLY A 306 17.20 3.92 16.22
CA GLY A 306 17.54 2.50 16.32
C GLY A 306 16.43 1.58 15.79
N ASN A 307 15.19 2.06 15.74
CA ASN A 307 14.03 1.36 15.19
C ASN A 307 13.19 2.28 14.29
N PRO A 308 13.66 2.61 13.06
CA PRO A 308 12.95 3.50 12.14
C PRO A 308 11.82 2.78 11.39
N ARG A 309 11.04 1.93 12.08
CA ARG A 309 9.92 1.19 11.49
C ARG A 309 8.64 2.00 11.64
N PHE A 310 8.19 2.61 10.55
CA PHE A 310 7.04 3.52 10.55
C PHE A 310 5.68 2.83 10.48
N TYR A 311 5.66 1.55 10.09
CA TYR A 311 4.47 0.71 10.00
C TYR A 311 4.41 -0.30 11.16
N ALA A 312 3.20 -0.60 11.61
CA ALA A 312 2.94 -1.68 12.58
C ALA A 312 2.19 -2.83 11.91
N ASP A 313 2.36 -4.04 12.41
CA ASP A 313 1.53 -5.18 11.99
C ASP A 313 0.04 -4.85 12.23
N PHE A 314 -0.84 -5.30 11.34
CA PHE A 314 -2.29 -5.12 11.53
C PHE A 314 -2.77 -6.07 12.63
N PRO A 315 -3.31 -5.56 13.76
CA PRO A 315 -3.72 -6.43 14.84
C PRO A 315 -5.13 -6.97 14.60
N CYS A 316 -5.28 -7.87 13.61
CA CYS A 316 -6.58 -8.46 13.22
C CYS A 316 -7.36 -8.97 14.43
N ASP A 317 -6.68 -9.72 15.31
CA ASP A 317 -7.31 -10.37 16.46
C ASP A 317 -7.80 -9.35 17.50
N TYR A 318 -7.07 -8.26 17.69
CA TYR A 318 -7.53 -7.15 18.52
C TYR A 318 -8.82 -6.53 17.96
N PHE A 319 -8.89 -6.27 16.66
CA PHE A 319 -10.08 -5.68 16.04
C PHE A 319 -11.27 -6.65 16.07
N LEU A 320 -11.05 -7.93 15.79
CA LEU A 320 -12.09 -8.96 15.92
C LEU A 320 -12.66 -9.01 17.33
N GLN A 321 -11.80 -9.00 18.35
CA GLN A 321 -12.23 -8.98 19.75
C GLN A 321 -12.91 -7.66 20.12
N ARG A 322 -12.39 -6.53 19.64
CA ARG A 322 -12.89 -5.19 19.96
C ARG A 322 -14.32 -4.99 19.47
N PHE A 323 -14.63 -5.52 18.29
CA PHE A 323 -15.96 -5.45 17.68
C PHE A 323 -16.80 -6.71 17.94
N ALA A 324 -16.32 -7.65 18.76
CA ALA A 324 -17.07 -8.86 19.08
C ALA A 324 -18.43 -8.48 19.70
N GLY A 325 -19.50 -9.08 19.19
CA GLY A 325 -20.87 -8.83 19.66
C GLY A 325 -21.53 -7.57 19.09
N THR A 326 -20.86 -6.77 18.25
CA THR A 326 -21.55 -5.71 17.52
C THR A 326 -22.28 -6.25 16.27
N PRO A 327 -23.45 -5.68 15.92
CA PRO A 327 -24.16 -6.07 14.70
C PRO A 327 -23.26 -5.91 13.46
N HIS A 328 -23.35 -6.85 12.53
CA HIS A 328 -22.58 -6.87 11.27
C HIS A 328 -21.07 -7.12 11.42
N THR A 329 -20.62 -7.53 12.59
CA THR A 329 -19.23 -7.95 12.83
C THR A 329 -19.12 -9.46 12.72
N ASN A 330 -18.44 -9.94 11.69
CA ASN A 330 -18.10 -11.36 11.53
C ASN A 330 -16.70 -11.49 10.91
N GLU A 331 -16.17 -12.70 10.81
CA GLU A 331 -14.83 -12.95 10.25
C GLU A 331 -14.67 -12.43 8.81
N ASN A 332 -15.77 -12.35 8.06
CA ASN A 332 -15.79 -11.85 6.69
C ASN A 332 -15.81 -10.30 6.63
N MET A 333 -15.79 -9.58 7.76
CA MET A 333 -15.70 -8.12 7.77
C MET A 333 -14.38 -7.59 7.19
N PHE A 334 -13.38 -8.47 7.13
CA PHE A 334 -12.09 -8.21 6.50
C PHE A 334 -12.04 -8.72 5.05
N ASP A 335 -13.06 -9.46 4.59
CA ASP A 335 -13.14 -9.90 3.20
C ASP A 335 -13.48 -8.71 2.30
N ASP A 336 -12.44 -8.03 1.83
CA ASP A 336 -12.56 -7.08 0.73
C ASP A 336 -12.07 -7.75 -0.57
N PRO A 337 -13.00 -8.35 -1.35
CA PRO A 337 -12.66 -9.06 -2.58
C PRO A 337 -12.08 -8.12 -3.66
N ASP A 338 -12.40 -6.83 -3.60
CA ASP A 338 -11.97 -5.84 -4.60
C ASP A 338 -10.67 -5.14 -4.20
N ALA A 339 -10.30 -5.22 -2.92
CA ALA A 339 -9.28 -4.35 -2.41
C ALA A 339 -8.02 -5.03 -1.90
N LEU A 340 -7.92 -6.37 -1.90
CA LEU A 340 -6.66 -7.08 -1.56
C LEU A 340 -6.12 -6.72 -0.17
N PHE A 341 -6.96 -6.12 0.68
CA PHE A 341 -6.50 -5.31 1.79
C PHE A 341 -6.26 -6.10 3.06
N PHE A 342 -7.10 -7.09 3.33
CA PHE A 342 -6.89 -8.04 4.41
C PHE A 342 -6.88 -9.44 3.79
N PRO A 343 -5.71 -10.09 3.69
CA PRO A 343 -5.70 -11.50 3.34
C PRO A 343 -6.56 -12.25 4.34
N ARG A 344 -7.44 -13.12 3.85
CA ARG A 344 -8.01 -14.17 4.71
C ARG A 344 -6.83 -14.84 5.42
N LYS A 345 -6.88 -14.93 6.75
CA LYS A 345 -6.07 -15.92 7.47
C LYS A 345 -6.50 -17.26 6.85
N THR A 346 -5.67 -17.82 5.98
CA THR A 346 -5.79 -19.25 5.70
C THR A 346 -5.49 -19.91 7.03
N ASN A 347 -6.52 -20.49 7.66
CA ASN A 347 -6.36 -21.28 8.87
C ASN A 347 -5.36 -22.40 8.56
N LYS A 348 -4.09 -22.16 8.86
CA LYS A 348 -3.09 -23.20 9.03
C LYS A 348 -2.77 -23.21 10.53
N THR A 349 -3.61 -23.96 11.25
CA THR A 349 -3.22 -24.67 12.47
C THR A 349 -2.01 -25.55 12.21
#